data_AF-A0A151RP15-F1
#
_entry.id   AF-A0A151RP15-F1
#
_cell.length_a   1.000
_cell.length_b   1.000
_cell.length_c   1.000
_cell.angle_alpha   90.00
_cell.angle_beta   90.00
_cell.angle_gamma   90.00
#
_symmetry.space_group_name_H-M   'P 1'
#
loop_
_entity.id
_entity.type
_entity.pdbx_description
1 polymer ?
#
loop_
_entity_poly.entity_id
_entity_poly.type
_entity_poly.pdbx_seq_one_letter_code
_entity_poly.pdbx_strand_id
1 'polypeptide(L)'
;MIPPRSLELFPPVKDRHLQWLLQVENAMKSSWSETGILYFIQLAKFDLHLFNPQMLLSAIFFWNRDTRAFEFPCGFICPTLLDIAAITGLPLVGDRFYPGAFEEEISINELSITWDKKTYLAFINAHVGQPGTIVSPSEHIAFLMYWLSACVFCTPSLQVPKYYYALAQALHLKKKICLGKLLLASLYTCLGEALESLSRESGPRNLSVPLWLLQLWLNAIFERKLSLTSTFVPACELEGARLTTLTPRKRLVDDFAVYIDAILNFSVFTEDLAPFIRPTLSGPSWLRRNNQVWSMTPDSLEMWSGFLSWDIIMLGMR
;
A
#
# COMPACT_ATOMS: atom_id res chain seq x y z
N MET A 1 -11.45 -24.89 -13.70
CA MET A 1 -11.05 -23.57 -14.24
C MET A 1 -9.59 -23.34 -13.89
N ILE A 2 -8.71 -23.23 -14.88
CA ILE A 2 -7.29 -22.86 -14.64
C ILE A 2 -7.30 -21.36 -14.29
N PRO A 3 -6.76 -20.91 -13.14
CA PRO A 3 -6.74 -19.50 -12.82
C PRO A 3 -5.81 -18.77 -13.79
N PRO A 4 -6.12 -17.51 -14.15
CA PRO A 4 -5.30 -16.74 -15.08
C PRO A 4 -3.89 -16.58 -14.52
N ARG A 5 -2.88 -16.75 -15.39
CA ARG A 5 -1.44 -16.59 -15.13
C ARG A 5 -1.04 -15.15 -14.70
N SER A 6 -1.99 -14.26 -14.44
CA SER A 6 -1.80 -12.80 -14.36
C SER A 6 -1.43 -12.27 -12.96
N LEU A 7 -1.28 -13.12 -11.95
CA LEU A 7 -1.00 -12.68 -10.56
C LEU A 7 0.40 -13.07 -10.05
N GLU A 8 1.23 -13.73 -10.87
CA GLU A 8 2.64 -13.97 -10.54
C GLU A 8 3.51 -12.93 -11.24
N LEU A 9 3.73 -11.81 -10.56
CA LEU A 9 4.66 -10.77 -10.99
C LEU A 9 5.77 -10.61 -9.95
N PHE A 10 6.98 -10.99 -10.36
CA PHE A 10 8.32 -10.72 -9.78
C PHE A 10 8.97 -11.71 -8.78
N PRO A 11 9.63 -12.76 -9.30
CA PRO A 11 10.58 -13.57 -8.52
C PRO A 11 12.09 -13.20 -8.53
N PRO A 12 12.70 -12.34 -9.38
CA PRO A 12 14.15 -12.04 -9.27
C PRO A 12 14.52 -10.69 -8.61
N VAL A 13 13.54 -9.86 -8.24
CA VAL A 13 13.79 -8.51 -7.71
C VAL A 13 13.99 -8.50 -6.19
N LYS A 14 13.50 -9.52 -5.47
CA LYS A 14 13.48 -9.52 -3.99
C LYS A 14 14.84 -9.30 -3.35
N ASP A 15 15.88 -9.99 -3.81
CA ASP A 15 17.22 -9.90 -3.20
C ASP A 15 17.90 -8.56 -3.52
N ARG A 16 17.81 -8.09 -4.77
CA ARG A 16 18.38 -6.80 -5.19
C ARG A 16 17.64 -5.61 -4.59
N HIS A 17 16.32 -5.70 -4.52
CA HIS A 17 15.46 -4.76 -3.82
C HIS A 17 15.88 -4.64 -2.35
N LEU A 18 15.97 -5.76 -1.65
CA LEU A 18 16.32 -5.76 -0.23
C LEU A 18 17.73 -5.19 0.00
N GLN A 19 18.69 -5.56 -0.85
CA GLN A 19 20.05 -5.01 -0.79
C GLN A 19 20.06 -3.49 -0.96
N TRP A 20 19.36 -2.96 -1.97
CA TRP A 20 19.31 -1.52 -2.21
C TRP A 20 18.57 -0.78 -1.10
N LEU A 21 17.45 -1.33 -0.62
CA LEU A 21 16.67 -0.78 0.48
C LEU A 21 17.52 -0.66 1.75
N LEU A 22 18.24 -1.71 2.14
CA LEU A 22 19.10 -1.70 3.33
C LEU A 22 20.23 -0.67 3.21
N GLN A 23 20.82 -0.53 2.02
CA GLN A 23 21.84 0.49 1.75
C GLN A 23 21.28 1.90 1.92
N VAL A 24 20.14 2.19 1.29
CA VAL A 24 19.53 3.52 1.34
C VAL A 24 18.98 3.82 2.75
N GLU A 25 18.43 2.83 3.45
CA GLU A 25 17.96 2.97 4.83
C GLU A 25 19.07 3.43 5.77
N ASN A 26 20.28 2.86 5.66
CA ASN A 26 21.41 3.25 6.52
C ASN A 26 21.74 4.74 6.43
N ALA A 27 21.55 5.36 5.26
CA ALA A 27 21.81 6.79 5.06
C ALA A 27 20.55 7.67 5.30
N MET A 28 19.37 7.20 4.90
CA MET A 28 18.17 8.04 4.76
C MET A 28 17.13 7.83 5.86
N LYS A 29 17.33 6.90 6.81
CA LYS A 29 16.37 6.59 7.89
C LYS A 29 15.85 7.82 8.64
N SER A 30 16.74 8.76 8.98
CA SER A 30 16.34 10.01 9.66
C SER A 30 15.39 10.85 8.80
N SER A 31 15.73 11.04 7.52
CA SER A 31 14.91 11.76 6.54
C SER A 31 13.53 11.12 6.36
N TRP A 32 13.48 9.79 6.26
CA TRP A 32 12.23 9.04 6.13
C TRP A 32 11.37 9.08 7.39
N SER A 33 11.99 9.15 8.57
CA SER A 33 11.27 9.33 9.83
C SER A 33 10.63 10.71 9.91
N GLU A 34 11.34 11.75 9.45
CA GLU A 34 10.84 13.13 9.41
C GLU A 34 9.68 13.30 8.40
N THR A 35 9.79 12.64 7.26
CA THR A 35 8.77 12.65 6.19
C THR A 35 7.59 11.71 6.50
N GLY A 36 7.74 10.81 7.48
CA GLY A 36 6.70 9.86 7.88
C GLY A 36 6.56 8.61 6.99
N ILE A 37 7.49 8.37 6.08
CA ILE A 37 7.45 7.22 5.14
C ILE A 37 8.26 6.01 5.61
N LEU A 38 9.01 6.14 6.72
CA LEU A 38 9.91 5.10 7.22
C LEU A 38 9.22 3.75 7.40
N TYR A 39 8.08 3.73 8.11
CA TYR A 39 7.35 2.49 8.39
C TYR A 39 6.88 1.79 7.11
N PHE A 40 6.44 2.56 6.11
CA PHE A 40 5.98 1.98 4.86
C PHE A 40 7.14 1.46 4.00
N ILE A 41 8.30 2.13 4.02
CA ILE A 41 9.51 1.59 3.41
C ILE A 41 9.95 0.30 4.12
N GLN A 42 9.87 0.23 5.45
CA GLN A 42 10.18 -0.99 6.19
C GLN A 42 9.20 -2.12 5.87
N LEU A 43 7.92 -1.81 5.63
CA LEU A 43 6.95 -2.79 5.16
C LEU A 43 7.34 -3.40 3.81
N ALA A 44 8.00 -2.63 2.94
CA ALA A 44 8.50 -3.13 1.66
C ALA A 44 9.66 -4.15 1.77
N LYS A 45 10.17 -4.43 2.98
CA LYS A 45 11.09 -5.57 3.22
C LYS A 45 10.37 -6.91 3.23
N PHE A 46 9.05 -6.91 3.41
CA PHE A 46 8.22 -8.11 3.42
C PHE A 46 7.69 -8.41 2.01
N ASP A 47 7.27 -9.66 1.80
CA ASP A 47 6.70 -10.09 0.52
C ASP A 47 5.25 -9.63 0.37
N LEU A 48 5.06 -8.37 -0.04
CA LEU A 48 3.73 -7.80 -0.30
C LEU A 48 3.06 -8.38 -1.55
N HIS A 49 3.81 -9.15 -2.36
CA HIS A 49 3.30 -9.76 -3.59
C HIS A 49 2.79 -11.20 -3.36
N LEU A 50 2.84 -11.69 -2.13
CA LEU A 50 2.15 -12.93 -1.79
C LEU A 50 0.64 -12.65 -1.76
N PHE A 51 -0.05 -13.06 -2.82
CA PHE A 51 -1.49 -12.88 -2.98
C PHE A 51 -2.27 -14.18 -2.78
N ASN A 52 -3.41 -14.08 -2.10
CA ASN A 52 -4.48 -15.06 -2.21
C ASN A 52 -5.49 -14.58 -3.26
N PRO A 53 -5.40 -15.09 -4.52
CA PRO A 53 -6.27 -14.64 -5.59
C PRO A 53 -7.74 -14.92 -5.31
N GLN A 54 -8.06 -16.04 -4.65
CA GLN A 54 -9.44 -16.42 -4.38
C GLN A 54 -10.08 -15.48 -3.36
N MET A 55 -9.34 -15.05 -2.34
CA MET A 55 -9.79 -14.05 -1.37
C MET A 55 -10.06 -12.70 -2.02
N LEU A 56 -9.11 -12.21 -2.83
CA LEU A 56 -9.24 -10.93 -3.52
C LEU A 56 -10.42 -10.94 -4.49
N LEU A 57 -10.55 -11.99 -5.29
CA LEU A 57 -11.68 -12.16 -6.21
C LEU A 57 -13.01 -12.18 -5.44
N SER A 58 -13.10 -12.96 -4.37
CA SER A 58 -14.30 -13.04 -3.53
C SER A 58 -14.72 -11.68 -2.98
N ALA A 59 -13.77 -10.89 -2.48
CA ALA A 59 -14.07 -9.55 -1.99
C ALA A 59 -14.48 -8.58 -3.11
N ILE A 60 -13.80 -8.61 -4.26
CA ILE A 60 -14.12 -7.74 -5.41
C ILE A 60 -15.55 -7.98 -5.91
N PHE A 61 -16.09 -9.20 -5.82
CA PHE A 61 -17.49 -9.48 -6.17
C PHE A 61 -18.51 -8.65 -5.37
N PHE A 62 -18.16 -8.26 -4.14
CA PHE A 62 -19.01 -7.41 -3.31
C PHE A 62 -18.72 -5.91 -3.47
N TRP A 63 -17.75 -5.52 -4.30
CA TRP A 63 -17.45 -4.11 -4.50
C TRP A 63 -18.55 -3.42 -5.30
N ASN A 64 -19.15 -2.39 -4.71
CA ASN A 64 -20.11 -1.51 -5.36
C ASN A 64 -19.41 -0.23 -5.82
N ARG A 65 -19.43 0.02 -7.13
CA ARG A 65 -18.73 1.17 -7.73
C ARG A 65 -19.38 2.51 -7.43
N ASP A 66 -20.69 2.53 -7.28
CA ASP A 66 -21.46 3.75 -7.07
C ASP A 66 -21.24 4.27 -5.65
N THR A 67 -21.24 3.35 -4.67
CA THR A 67 -20.99 3.69 -3.25
C THR A 67 -19.51 3.70 -2.89
N ARG A 68 -18.63 3.15 -3.75
CA ARG A 68 -17.21 2.89 -3.48
C ARG A 68 -16.99 2.16 -2.16
N ALA A 69 -17.80 1.13 -1.93
CA ALA A 69 -17.75 0.30 -0.74
C ALA A 69 -18.10 -1.15 -1.08
N PHE A 70 -17.70 -2.08 -0.23
CA PHE A 70 -18.14 -3.47 -0.27
C PHE A 70 -19.51 -3.62 0.36
N GLU A 71 -20.43 -4.28 -0.33
CA GLU A 71 -21.79 -4.54 0.12
C GLU A 71 -21.83 -5.85 0.91
N PHE A 72 -21.65 -5.78 2.23
CA PHE A 72 -21.77 -6.94 3.12
C PHE A 72 -23.21 -7.01 3.66
N PRO A 73 -23.69 -8.16 4.16
CA PRO A 73 -25.06 -8.26 4.69
C PRO A 73 -25.34 -7.32 5.88
N CYS A 74 -24.31 -6.93 6.65
CA CYS A 74 -24.41 -5.93 7.70
C CYS A 74 -24.44 -4.48 7.22
N GLY A 75 -24.24 -4.24 5.91
CA GLY A 75 -24.16 -2.92 5.30
C GLY A 75 -22.85 -2.67 4.53
N PHE A 76 -22.66 -1.43 4.09
CA PHE A 76 -21.48 -1.02 3.34
C PHE A 76 -20.25 -0.89 4.24
N ILE A 77 -19.15 -1.52 3.83
CA ILE A 77 -17.85 -1.41 4.49
C ILE A 77 -16.75 -1.10 3.47
N CYS A 78 -15.69 -0.42 3.87
CA CYS A 78 -14.57 -0.12 2.97
C CYS A 78 -13.27 0.12 3.73
N PRO A 79 -12.10 -0.10 3.09
CA PRO A 79 -10.83 0.36 3.62
C PRO A 79 -10.86 1.86 3.85
N THR A 80 -10.59 2.30 5.08
CA THR A 80 -10.56 3.71 5.45
C THR A 80 -9.13 4.24 5.48
N LEU A 81 -8.98 5.56 5.58
CA LEU A 81 -7.68 6.18 5.85
C LEU A 81 -7.03 5.67 7.15
N LEU A 82 -7.82 5.29 8.17
CA LEU A 82 -7.30 4.72 9.42
C LEU A 82 -6.66 3.36 9.14
N ASP A 83 -7.30 2.56 8.30
CA ASP A 83 -6.77 1.27 7.88
C ASP A 83 -5.46 1.45 7.10
N ILE A 84 -5.39 2.46 6.21
CA ILE A 84 -4.14 2.79 5.52
C ILE A 84 -3.03 3.15 6.50
N ALA A 85 -3.33 4.02 7.47
CA ALA A 85 -2.38 4.44 8.49
C ALA A 85 -1.91 3.27 9.36
N ALA A 86 -2.82 2.38 9.76
CA ALA A 86 -2.50 1.19 10.54
C ALA A 86 -1.60 0.21 9.76
N ILE A 87 -1.94 -0.06 8.50
CA ILE A 87 -1.20 -1.01 7.67
C ILE A 87 0.17 -0.46 7.30
N THR A 88 0.28 0.82 6.92
CA THR A 88 1.49 1.39 6.31
C THR A 88 2.32 2.26 7.25
N GLY A 89 1.72 2.78 8.32
CA GLY A 89 2.32 3.80 9.18
C GLY A 89 2.38 5.20 8.56
N LEU A 90 1.74 5.43 7.41
CA LEU A 90 1.73 6.72 6.74
C LEU A 90 0.95 7.78 7.53
N PRO A 91 1.47 9.02 7.64
CA PRO A 91 0.74 10.13 8.21
C PRO A 91 -0.43 10.56 7.30
N LEU A 92 -1.44 11.15 7.92
CA LEU A 92 -2.69 11.57 7.29
C LEU A 92 -2.73 13.07 6.99
N VAL A 93 -1.89 13.82 7.69
CA VAL A 93 -1.71 15.26 7.53
C VAL A 93 -0.48 15.45 6.66
N GLY A 94 -0.65 16.25 5.62
CA GLY A 94 0.38 16.53 4.64
C GLY A 94 -0.18 17.23 3.40
N ASP A 95 0.73 17.74 2.58
CA ASP A 95 0.42 18.43 1.35
C ASP A 95 -0.23 17.46 0.35
N ARG A 96 -1.19 17.99 -0.42
CA ARG A 96 -1.78 17.25 -1.53
C ARG A 96 -0.79 17.17 -2.67
N PHE A 97 -0.78 16.04 -3.35
CA PHE A 97 -0.01 15.88 -4.56
C PHE A 97 -0.95 15.63 -5.74
N TYR A 98 -0.73 16.38 -6.81
CA TYR A 98 -1.33 16.22 -8.13
C TYR A 98 -0.25 16.59 -9.17
N PRO A 99 -0.37 16.15 -10.43
CA PRO A 99 0.58 16.55 -11.47
C PRO A 99 0.68 18.08 -11.55
N GLY A 100 1.88 18.63 -11.32
CA GLY A 100 2.12 20.07 -11.26
C GLY A 100 1.91 20.74 -9.89
N ALA A 101 1.64 19.97 -8.82
CA ALA A 101 1.51 20.53 -7.46
C ALA A 101 2.83 21.06 -6.90
N PHE A 102 3.96 20.53 -7.37
CA PHE A 102 5.30 20.90 -6.94
C PHE A 102 6.14 21.27 -8.14
N GLU A 103 6.90 22.35 -8.02
CA GLU A 103 7.88 22.74 -9.02
C GLU A 103 9.08 21.77 -8.99
N GLU A 104 9.67 21.59 -10.17
CA GLU A 104 10.92 20.84 -10.32
C GLU A 104 12.08 21.66 -9.74
N GLU A 105 12.25 21.60 -8.42
CA GLU A 105 13.38 22.24 -7.70
C GLU A 105 14.75 21.63 -8.05
N ILE A 106 14.82 20.36 -8.45
CA ILE A 106 16.05 19.71 -8.92
C ILE A 106 15.82 19.35 -10.38
N SER A 107 16.65 19.85 -11.29
CA SER A 107 16.47 19.55 -12.71
C SER A 107 16.77 18.07 -12.98
N ILE A 108 15.90 17.40 -13.74
CA ILE A 108 16.13 16.03 -14.24
C ILE A 108 17.48 15.93 -14.96
N ASN A 109 17.93 16.99 -15.62
CA ASN A 109 19.20 17.01 -16.36
C ASN A 109 20.44 17.12 -15.44
N GLU A 110 20.27 17.60 -14.21
CA GLU A 110 21.34 17.67 -13.20
C GLU A 110 21.54 16.31 -12.51
N LEU A 111 20.54 15.44 -12.55
CA LEU A 111 20.60 14.10 -11.98
C LEU A 111 20.97 13.06 -13.05
N SER A 112 21.91 12.17 -12.72
CA SER A 112 22.29 11.04 -13.56
C SER A 112 21.28 9.89 -13.55
N ILE A 113 19.97 10.17 -13.60
CA ILE A 113 18.92 9.15 -13.62
C ILE A 113 18.67 8.70 -15.06
N THR A 114 18.89 7.41 -15.30
CA THR A 114 18.71 6.76 -16.60
C THR A 114 17.29 6.23 -16.77
N TRP A 115 16.64 6.67 -17.85
CA TRP A 115 15.23 6.39 -18.14
C TRP A 115 15.00 5.28 -19.17
N ASP A 116 16.06 4.80 -19.81
CA ASP A 116 16.05 3.81 -20.88
C ASP A 116 15.92 2.37 -20.34
N LYS A 117 15.82 2.19 -19.03
CA LYS A 117 15.81 0.88 -18.38
C LYS A 117 14.43 0.22 -18.49
N LYS A 118 14.40 -0.88 -19.25
CA LYS A 118 13.16 -1.56 -19.62
C LYS A 118 12.55 -2.47 -18.54
N THR A 119 13.24 -2.66 -17.41
CA THR A 119 12.79 -3.49 -16.29
C THR A 119 13.14 -2.85 -14.96
N TYR A 120 12.38 -3.14 -13.90
CA TYR A 120 12.75 -2.76 -12.53
C TYR A 120 14.16 -3.23 -12.14
N LEU A 121 14.52 -4.48 -12.47
CA LEU A 121 15.86 -5.00 -12.17
C LEU A 121 16.97 -4.21 -12.88
N ALA A 122 16.78 -3.87 -14.16
CA ALA A 122 17.74 -3.05 -14.90
C ALA A 122 17.83 -1.63 -14.34
N PHE A 123 16.70 -1.08 -13.87
CA PHE A 123 16.68 0.22 -13.20
C PHE A 123 17.43 0.19 -11.87
N ILE A 124 17.20 -0.82 -11.01
CA ILE A 124 17.92 -1.00 -9.75
C ILE A 124 19.43 -1.08 -10.01
N ASN A 125 19.85 -1.96 -10.91
CA ASN A 125 21.27 -2.18 -11.21
C ASN A 125 21.97 -0.93 -11.77
N ALA A 126 21.23 -0.03 -12.42
CA ALA A 126 21.77 1.20 -12.99
C ALA A 126 21.95 2.34 -11.97
N HIS A 127 21.22 2.31 -10.84
CA HIS A 127 21.17 3.41 -9.88
C HIS A 127 21.61 3.05 -8.47
N VAL A 128 21.76 1.76 -8.15
CA VAL A 128 22.33 1.33 -6.87
C VAL A 128 23.79 1.77 -6.77
N GLY A 129 24.12 2.52 -5.71
CA GLY A 129 25.48 2.94 -5.42
C GLY A 129 26.36 1.76 -4.99
N GLN A 130 27.68 1.98 -4.98
CA GLN A 130 28.60 0.96 -4.47
C GLN A 130 28.38 0.77 -2.95
N PRO A 131 28.47 -0.47 -2.43
CA PRO A 131 28.32 -0.72 -1.01
C PRO A 131 29.28 0.14 -0.16
N GLY A 132 28.76 0.78 0.88
CA GLY A 132 29.55 1.63 1.79
C GLY A 132 29.81 3.05 1.29
N THR A 133 29.26 3.45 0.14
CA THR A 133 29.30 4.84 -0.33
C THR A 133 28.15 5.68 0.21
N ILE A 134 28.33 7.00 0.23
CA ILE A 134 27.27 7.94 0.60
C ILE A 134 26.20 7.90 -0.49
N VAL A 135 24.95 7.73 -0.08
CA VAL A 135 23.80 7.76 -0.98
C VAL A 135 23.67 9.15 -1.58
N SER A 136 23.82 9.23 -2.90
CA SER A 136 23.67 10.48 -3.64
C SER A 136 22.21 10.92 -3.76
N PRO A 137 21.92 12.21 -4.02
CA PRO A 137 20.56 12.66 -4.30
C PRO A 137 19.89 11.90 -5.46
N SER A 138 20.63 11.60 -6.53
CA SER A 138 20.12 10.84 -7.67
C SER A 138 19.78 9.40 -7.30
N GLU A 139 20.62 8.73 -6.51
CA GLU A 139 20.33 7.39 -6.00
C GLU A 139 19.08 7.39 -5.11
N HIS A 140 18.96 8.35 -4.18
CA HIS A 140 17.80 8.42 -3.29
C HIS A 140 16.50 8.70 -4.07
N ILE A 141 16.52 9.65 -5.02
CA ILE A 141 15.34 9.93 -5.87
C ILE A 141 15.00 8.71 -6.72
N ALA A 142 15.98 8.06 -7.36
CA ALA A 142 15.75 6.84 -8.14
C ALA A 142 15.14 5.72 -7.28
N PHE A 143 15.66 5.51 -6.06
CA PHE A 143 15.11 4.55 -5.11
C PHE A 143 13.64 4.86 -4.78
N LEU A 144 13.31 6.12 -4.46
CA LEU A 144 11.95 6.53 -4.16
C LEU A 144 11.02 6.35 -5.37
N MET A 145 11.46 6.66 -6.59
CA MET A 145 10.67 6.41 -7.80
C MET A 145 10.35 4.93 -7.99
N TYR A 146 11.36 4.08 -7.83
CA TYR A 146 11.18 2.63 -7.88
C TYR A 146 10.24 2.14 -6.78
N TRP A 147 10.42 2.58 -5.54
CA TRP A 147 9.57 2.22 -4.39
C TRP A 147 8.12 2.65 -4.62
N LEU A 148 7.88 3.88 -5.07
CA LEU A 148 6.54 4.38 -5.43
C LEU A 148 5.91 3.50 -6.51
N SER A 149 6.68 3.18 -7.55
CA SER A 149 6.18 2.40 -8.68
C SER A 149 5.89 0.94 -8.34
N ALA A 150 6.82 0.25 -7.68
CA ALA A 150 6.77 -1.19 -7.48
C ALA A 150 6.04 -1.58 -6.18
N CYS A 151 6.26 -0.83 -5.09
CA CYS A 151 5.78 -1.19 -3.76
C CYS A 151 4.53 -0.41 -3.35
N VAL A 152 4.46 0.89 -3.64
CA VAL A 152 3.33 1.73 -3.21
C VAL A 152 2.13 1.56 -4.13
N PHE A 153 2.28 1.93 -5.41
CA PHE A 153 1.18 1.95 -6.38
C PHE A 153 1.13 0.71 -7.28
N CYS A 154 2.16 -0.15 -7.22
CA CYS A 154 2.24 -1.42 -7.97
C CYS A 154 1.94 -1.28 -9.47
N THR A 155 2.53 -0.28 -10.11
CA THR A 155 2.26 0.10 -11.51
C THR A 155 2.41 -1.10 -12.47
N PRO A 156 1.50 -1.28 -13.45
CA PRO A 156 1.58 -2.36 -14.45
C PRO A 156 2.80 -2.31 -15.36
N SER A 157 3.47 -1.17 -15.39
CA SER A 157 4.67 -0.97 -16.17
C SER A 157 5.80 -1.87 -15.65
N LEU A 158 6.50 -2.52 -16.58
CA LEU A 158 7.76 -3.21 -16.27
C LEU A 158 8.90 -2.20 -15.98
N GLN A 159 8.74 -0.95 -16.39
CA GLN A 159 9.69 0.15 -16.25
C GLN A 159 9.27 1.10 -15.14
N VAL A 160 10.23 1.72 -14.44
CA VAL A 160 9.94 2.82 -13.51
C VAL A 160 9.45 4.03 -14.32
N PRO A 161 8.19 4.46 -14.16
CA PRO A 161 7.67 5.58 -14.94
C PRO A 161 8.25 6.92 -14.50
N LYS A 162 8.52 7.79 -15.49
CA LYS A 162 9.02 9.15 -15.27
C LYS A 162 8.08 10.02 -14.43
N TYR A 163 6.77 9.78 -14.50
CA TYR A 163 5.79 10.62 -13.82
C TYR A 163 5.86 10.54 -12.29
N TYR A 164 6.56 9.56 -11.70
CA TYR A 164 6.84 9.52 -10.27
C TYR A 164 7.97 10.45 -9.85
N TYR A 165 8.71 11.06 -10.78
CA TYR A 165 9.86 11.90 -10.47
C TYR A 165 9.51 13.04 -9.53
N ALA A 166 8.49 13.84 -9.86
CA ALA A 166 8.08 14.97 -9.02
C ALA A 166 7.68 14.54 -7.60
N LEU A 167 7.00 13.40 -7.46
CA LEU A 167 6.64 12.86 -6.15
C LEU A 167 7.87 12.37 -5.37
N ALA A 168 8.77 11.65 -6.03
CA ALA A 168 10.02 11.18 -5.43
C ALA A 168 10.92 12.34 -5.02
N GLN A 169 11.01 13.39 -5.83
CA GLN A 169 11.75 14.60 -5.52
C GLN A 169 11.14 15.34 -4.33
N ALA A 170 9.82 15.50 -4.28
CA ALA A 170 9.15 16.13 -3.14
C ALA A 170 9.44 15.37 -1.83
N LEU A 171 9.40 14.03 -1.87
CA LEU A 171 9.78 13.18 -0.73
C LEU A 171 11.28 13.28 -0.39
N HIS A 172 12.16 13.36 -1.38
CA HIS A 172 13.59 13.59 -1.19
C HIS A 172 13.85 14.93 -0.47
N LEU A 173 13.13 15.97 -0.86
CA LEU A 173 13.14 17.31 -0.26
C LEU A 173 12.35 17.40 1.05
N LYS A 174 11.92 16.25 1.61
CA LYS A 174 11.22 16.13 2.88
C LYS A 174 9.89 16.87 2.94
N LYS A 175 9.27 17.14 1.79
CA LYS A 175 7.90 17.67 1.75
C LYS A 175 6.98 16.61 2.35
N LYS A 176 6.12 17.02 3.29
CA LYS A 176 5.20 16.11 3.98
C LYS A 176 4.01 15.80 3.08
N ILE A 177 4.17 14.93 2.10
CA ILE A 177 3.08 14.56 1.18
C ILE A 177 2.10 13.61 1.86
N CYS A 178 0.80 13.85 1.70
CA CYS A 178 -0.25 12.95 2.18
C CYS A 178 -0.40 11.71 1.27
N LEU A 179 0.60 10.81 1.31
CA LEU A 179 0.61 9.56 0.53
C LEU A 179 -0.57 8.64 0.89
N GLY A 180 -1.10 8.69 2.11
CA GLY A 180 -2.23 7.87 2.54
C GLY A 180 -3.50 8.12 1.71
N LYS A 181 -3.82 9.40 1.43
CA LYS A 181 -4.96 9.78 0.57
C LYS A 181 -4.76 9.31 -0.87
N LEU A 182 -3.55 9.46 -1.42
CA LEU A 182 -3.24 8.97 -2.76
C LEU A 182 -3.36 7.46 -2.86
N LEU A 183 -2.86 6.74 -1.86
CA LEU A 183 -2.90 5.28 -1.83
C LEU A 183 -4.34 4.76 -1.71
N LEU A 184 -5.17 5.38 -0.86
CA LEU A 184 -6.58 5.02 -0.76
C LEU A 184 -7.35 5.30 -2.06
N ALA A 185 -7.12 6.48 -2.67
CA ALA A 185 -7.72 6.81 -3.96
C ALA A 185 -7.30 5.81 -5.04
N SER A 186 -6.02 5.43 -5.08
CA SER A 186 -5.50 4.41 -6.00
C SER A 186 -6.14 3.05 -5.77
N LEU A 187 -6.37 2.65 -4.52
CA LEU A 187 -7.08 1.41 -4.19
C LEU A 187 -8.54 1.46 -4.67
N TYR A 188 -9.28 2.54 -4.46
CA TYR A 188 -10.67 2.64 -4.90
C TYR A 188 -10.81 2.62 -6.42
N THR A 189 -9.92 3.32 -7.13
CA THR A 189 -9.86 3.25 -8.59
C THR A 189 -9.55 1.82 -9.06
N CYS A 190 -8.61 1.14 -8.39
CA CYS A 190 -8.30 -0.27 -8.67
C CYS A 190 -9.54 -1.15 -8.61
N LEU A 191 -10.33 -1.03 -7.54
CA LEU A 191 -11.43 -1.95 -7.29
C LEU A 191 -12.53 -1.77 -8.35
N GLY A 192 -12.75 -0.53 -8.79
CA GLY A 192 -13.62 -0.23 -9.93
C GLY A 192 -13.13 -0.88 -11.23
N GLU A 193 -11.87 -0.67 -11.59
CA GLU A 193 -11.26 -1.28 -12.79
C GLU A 193 -11.23 -2.81 -12.72
N ALA A 194 -10.97 -3.36 -11.54
CA ALA A 194 -10.92 -4.80 -11.31
C ALA A 194 -12.29 -5.44 -11.53
N LEU A 195 -13.35 -4.86 -10.97
CA LEU A 195 -14.72 -5.32 -11.18
C LEU A 195 -15.10 -5.25 -12.67
N GLU A 196 -14.80 -4.15 -13.36
CA GLU A 196 -15.03 -4.06 -14.81
C GLU A 196 -14.29 -5.16 -15.56
N SER A 197 -13.04 -5.45 -15.19
CA SER A 197 -12.25 -6.49 -15.86
C SER A 197 -12.83 -7.90 -15.69
N LEU A 198 -13.46 -8.19 -14.55
CA LEU A 198 -14.12 -9.47 -14.28
C LEU A 198 -15.41 -9.64 -15.10
N SER A 199 -16.06 -8.53 -15.46
CA SER A 199 -17.27 -8.55 -16.30
C SER A 199 -16.98 -8.81 -17.79
N ARG A 200 -15.72 -8.78 -18.22
CA ARG A 200 -15.33 -8.95 -19.63
C ARG A 200 -15.14 -10.41 -20.01
N GLU A 201 -15.68 -10.77 -21.18
CA GLU A 201 -15.52 -12.12 -21.78
C GLU A 201 -14.05 -12.51 -22.02
N SER A 202 -13.15 -11.53 -22.20
CA SER A 202 -11.72 -11.76 -22.42
C SER A 202 -10.93 -12.18 -21.18
N GLY A 203 -11.58 -12.27 -20.01
CA GLY A 203 -10.95 -12.52 -18.72
C GLY A 203 -10.26 -11.28 -18.12
N PRO A 204 -9.84 -11.37 -16.84
CA PRO A 204 -9.23 -10.26 -16.12
C PRO A 204 -7.90 -9.84 -16.75
N ARG A 205 -7.75 -8.54 -17.05
CA ARG A 205 -6.48 -7.93 -17.46
C ARG A 205 -5.54 -7.82 -16.25
N ASN A 206 -4.26 -7.58 -16.51
CA ASN A 206 -3.22 -7.38 -15.48
C ASN A 206 -3.67 -6.37 -14.42
N LEU A 207 -4.16 -6.85 -13.28
CA LEU A 207 -4.47 -6.04 -12.12
C LEU A 207 -3.14 -5.65 -11.47
N SER A 208 -2.61 -4.48 -11.82
CA SER A 208 -1.36 -3.99 -11.26
C SER A 208 -1.62 -2.71 -10.49
N VAL A 209 -2.06 -2.90 -9.26
CA VAL A 209 -2.48 -1.85 -8.34
C VAL A 209 -2.23 -2.38 -6.92
N PRO A 210 -2.28 -1.57 -5.84
CA PRO A 210 -2.11 -2.00 -4.44
C PRO A 210 -3.14 -3.03 -3.92
N LEU A 211 -3.37 -4.14 -4.62
CA LEU A 211 -4.14 -5.28 -4.12
C LEU A 211 -3.51 -5.89 -2.86
N TRP A 212 -2.22 -5.66 -2.62
CA TRP A 212 -1.57 -6.03 -1.37
C TRP A 212 -2.25 -5.35 -0.19
N LEU A 213 -2.69 -4.10 -0.36
CA LEU A 213 -3.36 -3.34 0.68
C LEU A 213 -4.73 -3.93 0.98
N LEU A 214 -5.49 -4.31 -0.07
CA LEU A 214 -6.75 -5.04 0.10
C LEU A 214 -6.53 -6.39 0.79
N GLN A 215 -5.51 -7.14 0.37
CA GLN A 215 -5.15 -8.43 0.98
C GLN A 215 -4.87 -8.27 2.48
N LEU A 216 -4.05 -7.28 2.88
CA LEU A 216 -3.73 -7.05 4.29
C LEU A 216 -4.96 -6.60 5.09
N TRP A 217 -5.79 -5.73 4.52
CA TRP A 217 -7.05 -5.33 5.15
C TRP A 217 -8.01 -6.50 5.37
N LEU A 218 -8.19 -7.36 4.36
CA LEU A 218 -9.00 -8.58 4.45
C LEU A 218 -8.40 -9.60 5.42
N ASN A 219 -7.07 -9.74 5.48
CA ASN A 219 -6.41 -10.58 6.48
C ASN A 219 -6.79 -10.13 7.90
N ALA A 220 -6.88 -8.82 8.16
CA ALA A 220 -7.27 -8.29 9.47
C ALA A 220 -8.74 -8.60 9.79
N ILE A 221 -9.64 -8.42 8.82
CA ILE A 221 -11.08 -8.66 8.99
C ILE A 221 -11.40 -10.15 9.16
N PHE A 222 -10.75 -11.01 8.38
CA PHE A 222 -11.00 -12.44 8.41
C PHE A 222 -10.17 -13.17 9.47
N GLU A 223 -9.25 -12.50 10.17
CA GLU A 223 -8.32 -13.13 11.12
C GLU A 223 -9.04 -14.06 12.10
N ARG A 224 -10.00 -13.51 12.85
CA ARG A 224 -10.75 -14.28 13.85
C ARG A 224 -11.72 -15.25 13.19
N LYS A 225 -12.42 -14.80 12.15
CA LYS A 225 -13.51 -15.55 11.51
C LYS A 225 -13.02 -16.82 10.80
N LEU A 226 -11.84 -16.75 10.19
CA LEU A 226 -11.20 -17.87 9.51
C LEU A 226 -10.07 -18.49 10.32
N SER A 227 -9.88 -18.05 11.57
CA SER A 227 -8.79 -18.52 12.45
C SER A 227 -7.42 -18.47 11.76
N LEU A 228 -7.13 -17.35 11.08
CA LEU A 228 -5.86 -17.16 10.39
C LEU A 228 -4.73 -17.14 11.41
N THR A 229 -3.73 -17.99 11.20
CA THR A 229 -2.59 -18.10 12.11
C THR A 229 -1.37 -17.39 11.55
N SER A 230 -0.70 -16.63 12.43
CA SER A 230 0.57 -16.02 12.10
C SER A 230 1.63 -17.09 11.90
N THR A 231 2.34 -17.01 10.77
CA THR A 231 3.40 -17.96 10.43
C THR A 231 4.74 -17.64 11.11
N PHE A 232 4.97 -16.40 11.57
CA PHE A 232 6.18 -15.96 12.28
C PHE A 232 5.97 -14.59 12.96
N VAL A 233 6.91 -14.17 13.81
CA VAL A 233 6.90 -12.82 14.41
C VAL A 233 7.69 -11.87 13.50
N PRO A 234 7.08 -10.78 12.99
CA PRO A 234 7.79 -9.83 12.13
C PRO A 234 8.81 -9.01 12.94
N ALA A 235 9.94 -8.67 12.31
CA ALA A 235 10.97 -7.83 12.93
C ALA A 235 10.59 -6.34 12.99
N CYS A 236 9.51 -5.92 12.33
CA CYS A 236 9.02 -4.55 12.28
C CYS A 236 7.76 -4.43 13.14
N GLU A 237 7.75 -3.49 14.10
CA GLU A 237 6.60 -3.17 14.93
C GLU A 237 5.56 -2.33 14.16
N LEU A 238 5.01 -2.90 13.09
CA LEU A 238 3.95 -2.32 12.27
C LEU A 238 2.87 -3.36 12.00
N GLU A 239 1.61 -2.97 12.12
CA GLU A 239 0.49 -3.88 11.93
C GLU A 239 0.47 -4.51 10.53
N GLY A 240 0.80 -3.75 9.47
CA GLY A 240 0.93 -4.30 8.13
C GLY A 240 1.94 -5.45 8.04
N ALA A 241 3.06 -5.36 8.75
CA ALA A 241 4.06 -6.43 8.76
C ALA A 241 3.50 -7.72 9.39
N ARG A 242 2.72 -7.59 10.48
CA ARG A 242 2.00 -8.73 11.10
C ARG A 242 0.97 -9.32 10.14
N LEU A 243 0.21 -8.47 9.44
CA LEU A 243 -0.81 -8.95 8.51
C LEU A 243 -0.22 -9.73 7.32
N THR A 244 1.04 -9.46 6.92
CA THR A 244 1.70 -10.27 5.88
C THR A 244 1.91 -11.73 6.31
N THR A 245 1.99 -12.01 7.61
CA THR A 245 2.21 -13.36 8.14
C THR A 245 0.94 -14.21 8.15
N LEU A 246 -0.24 -13.57 8.04
CA LEU A 246 -1.56 -14.20 8.00
C LEU A 246 -1.96 -14.65 6.60
N THR A 247 -1.29 -14.18 5.54
CA THR A 247 -1.63 -14.58 4.18
C THR A 247 -1.35 -16.08 3.98
N PRO A 248 -2.36 -16.90 3.66
CA PRO A 248 -2.17 -18.34 3.50
C PRO A 248 -1.22 -18.65 2.34
N ARG A 249 -0.19 -19.46 2.59
CA ARG A 249 0.80 -19.87 1.57
C ARG A 249 0.34 -21.05 0.71
N LYS A 250 -0.61 -21.86 1.20
CA LYS A 250 -1.16 -23.00 0.47
C LYS A 250 -2.46 -22.57 -0.19
N ARG A 251 -2.54 -22.73 -1.51
CA ARG A 251 -3.77 -22.53 -2.29
C ARG A 251 -4.59 -23.83 -2.21
N LEU A 252 -5.79 -23.79 -1.65
CA LEU A 252 -6.73 -24.90 -1.74
C LEU A 252 -7.75 -24.62 -2.87
N VAL A 253 -8.37 -25.69 -3.37
CA VAL A 253 -9.28 -25.61 -4.52
C VAL A 253 -10.59 -24.89 -4.17
N ASP A 254 -10.99 -24.90 -2.88
CA ASP A 254 -12.29 -24.42 -2.41
C ASP A 254 -12.23 -23.07 -1.64
N ASP A 255 -11.08 -22.38 -1.62
CA ASP A 255 -10.93 -21.16 -0.79
C ASP A 255 -11.92 -20.05 -1.20
N PHE A 256 -12.33 -19.96 -2.46
CA PHE A 256 -13.28 -18.97 -2.94
C PHE A 256 -14.63 -19.07 -2.22
N ALA A 257 -15.21 -20.27 -2.14
CA ALA A 257 -16.48 -20.46 -1.46
C ALA A 257 -16.38 -20.15 0.05
N VAL A 258 -15.24 -20.49 0.67
CA VAL A 258 -14.96 -20.16 2.07
C VAL A 258 -14.96 -18.65 2.30
N TYR A 259 -14.34 -17.87 1.42
CA TYR A 259 -14.32 -16.41 1.54
C TYR A 259 -15.68 -15.78 1.26
N ILE A 260 -16.43 -16.26 0.26
CA ILE A 260 -17.81 -15.82 0.03
C ILE A 260 -18.67 -16.08 1.27
N ASP A 261 -18.63 -17.30 1.83
CA ASP A 261 -19.37 -17.66 3.04
C ASP A 261 -18.95 -16.80 4.25
N ALA A 262 -17.64 -16.56 4.42
CA ALA A 262 -17.15 -15.67 5.47
C ALA A 262 -17.70 -14.25 5.34
N ILE A 263 -17.77 -13.70 4.12
CA ILE A 263 -18.36 -12.37 3.87
C ILE A 263 -19.85 -12.38 4.19
N LEU A 264 -20.59 -13.37 3.68
CA LEU A 264 -22.05 -13.48 3.88
C LEU A 264 -22.44 -13.68 5.34
N ASN A 265 -21.56 -14.28 6.15
CA ASN A 265 -21.79 -14.43 7.58
C ASN A 265 -21.59 -13.13 8.39
N PHE A 266 -21.22 -12.00 7.77
CA PHE A 266 -21.23 -10.69 8.46
C PHE A 266 -22.63 -10.07 8.36
N SER A 267 -23.58 -10.62 9.11
CA SER A 267 -24.96 -10.12 9.17
C SER A 267 -25.16 -8.92 10.11
N VAL A 268 -24.23 -8.74 11.05
CA VAL A 268 -24.19 -7.61 11.99
C VAL A 268 -22.79 -7.02 11.98
N PHE A 269 -22.69 -5.70 12.14
CA PHE A 269 -21.40 -5.04 12.26
C PHE A 269 -20.74 -5.43 13.59
N THR A 270 -19.52 -5.99 13.52
CA THR A 270 -18.72 -6.38 14.70
C THR A 270 -17.38 -5.66 14.70
N GLU A 271 -16.65 -5.75 15.81
CA GLU A 271 -15.28 -5.24 15.92
C GLU A 271 -14.29 -5.86 14.92
N ASP A 272 -14.60 -7.03 14.35
CA ASP A 272 -13.79 -7.65 13.28
C ASP A 272 -13.76 -6.79 12.01
N LEU A 273 -14.82 -6.01 11.75
CA LEU A 273 -14.91 -5.09 10.61
C LEU A 273 -14.25 -3.73 10.88
N ALA A 274 -13.79 -3.49 12.11
CA ALA A 274 -13.00 -2.32 12.50
C ALA A 274 -11.72 -2.75 13.26
N PRO A 275 -10.89 -3.62 12.67
CA PRO A 275 -9.86 -4.37 13.41
C PRO A 275 -8.73 -3.49 13.95
N PHE A 276 -8.62 -2.25 13.46
CA PHE A 276 -7.58 -1.31 13.84
C PHE A 276 -7.97 -0.35 14.95
N ILE A 277 -9.24 -0.30 15.38
CA ILE A 277 -9.67 0.52 16.52
C ILE A 277 -9.46 -0.28 17.81
N ARG A 278 -8.20 -0.41 18.25
CA ARG A 278 -7.84 -1.17 19.45
C ARG A 278 -6.58 -0.66 20.16
N PRO A 279 -6.48 -0.79 21.49
CA PRO A 279 -5.31 -0.34 22.26
C PRO A 279 -4.01 -1.06 21.92
N THR A 280 -4.10 -2.29 21.41
CA THR A 280 -2.95 -3.17 21.10
C THR A 280 -2.37 -2.95 19.71
N LEU A 281 -2.80 -1.92 18.98
CA LEU A 281 -2.31 -1.63 17.63
C LEU A 281 -0.81 -1.31 17.63
N SER A 282 -0.04 -2.04 16.80
CA SER A 282 1.38 -1.76 16.56
C SER A 282 1.56 -0.68 15.51
N GLY A 283 2.61 0.13 15.62
CA GLY A 283 2.94 1.15 14.63
C GLY A 283 3.52 2.44 15.23
N PRO A 284 3.54 3.52 14.42
CA PRO A 284 4.06 4.81 14.83
C PRO A 284 3.44 5.31 16.15
N SER A 285 4.23 5.99 16.98
CA SER A 285 3.78 6.54 18.26
C SER A 285 2.62 7.54 18.12
N TRP A 286 2.57 8.30 17.02
CA TRP A 286 1.47 9.21 16.73
C TRP A 286 0.15 8.44 16.52
N LEU A 287 0.18 7.30 15.83
CA LEU A 287 -1.01 6.49 15.59
C LEU A 287 -1.48 5.82 16.88
N ARG A 288 -0.55 5.22 17.63
CA ARG A 288 -0.87 4.54 18.90
C ARG A 288 -1.49 5.46 19.94
N ARG A 289 -0.99 6.70 20.05
CA ARG A 289 -1.54 7.70 20.98
C ARG A 289 -2.94 8.12 20.60
N ASN A 290 -3.20 8.32 19.31
CA ASN A 290 -4.48 8.83 18.84
C ASN A 290 -5.57 7.75 18.68
N ASN A 291 -5.19 6.47 18.72
CA ASN A 291 -6.14 5.34 18.70
C ASN A 291 -6.74 5.01 20.08
N GLN A 292 -6.49 5.86 21.08
CA GLN A 292 -7.16 5.80 22.38
C GLN A 292 -8.38 6.72 22.32
N VAL A 293 -9.57 6.13 22.16
CA VAL A 293 -10.85 6.80 21.85
C VAL A 293 -11.29 7.86 22.89
N TRP A 294 -10.53 8.09 23.96
CA TRP A 294 -10.93 8.94 25.09
C TRP A 294 -9.88 9.95 25.59
N SER A 295 -8.78 10.14 24.85
CA SER A 295 -7.68 11.08 25.23
C SER A 295 -7.32 12.04 24.09
N MET A 296 -8.29 12.83 23.62
CA MET A 296 -8.08 13.76 22.50
C MET A 296 -7.25 14.98 22.90
N THR A 297 -6.10 15.15 22.24
CA THR A 297 -5.30 16.38 22.27
C THR A 297 -5.63 17.28 21.07
N PRO A 298 -5.24 18.57 21.03
CA PRO A 298 -5.40 19.41 19.84
C PRO A 298 -4.79 18.79 18.57
N ASP A 299 -3.61 18.17 18.68
CA ASP A 299 -2.97 17.44 17.59
C ASP A 299 -3.80 16.23 17.13
N SER A 300 -4.51 15.59 18.06
CA SER A 300 -5.46 14.52 17.75
C SER A 300 -6.62 15.05 16.91
N LEU A 301 -7.14 16.25 17.20
CA LEU A 301 -8.26 16.85 16.46
C LEU A 301 -7.91 17.12 15.00
N GLU A 302 -6.72 17.68 14.73
CA GLU A 302 -6.27 17.90 13.35
C GLU A 302 -6.16 16.55 12.60
N MET A 303 -5.59 15.53 13.25
CA MET A 303 -5.50 14.19 12.67
C MET A 303 -6.88 13.56 12.40
N TRP A 304 -7.81 13.63 13.35
CA TRP A 304 -9.18 13.14 13.19
C TRP A 304 -9.93 13.90 12.09
N SER A 305 -9.70 15.22 11.98
CA SER A 305 -10.23 16.00 10.87
C SER A 305 -9.68 15.52 9.52
N GLY A 306 -8.42 15.07 9.48
CA GLY A 306 -7.80 14.47 8.29
C GLY A 306 -8.52 13.20 7.82
N PHE A 307 -9.01 12.37 8.74
CA PHE A 307 -9.83 11.19 8.44
C PHE A 307 -11.21 11.54 7.88
N LEU A 308 -11.80 12.63 8.39
CA LEU A 308 -13.14 13.07 8.04
C LEU A 308 -13.17 14.02 6.84
N SER A 309 -12.01 14.42 6.33
CA SER A 309 -11.92 15.36 5.23
C SER A 309 -12.42 14.74 3.92
N TRP A 310 -13.40 15.40 3.29
CA TRP A 310 -14.04 15.03 2.03
C TRP A 310 -13.12 15.03 0.80
N ASP A 311 -11.84 15.37 0.99
CA ASP A 311 -10.85 15.57 -0.08
C ASP A 311 -10.65 14.37 -1.01
N ILE A 312 -10.93 13.15 -0.55
CA ILE A 312 -10.77 11.92 -1.33
C ILE A 312 -11.84 11.81 -2.43
N ILE A 313 -13.02 12.40 -2.23
CA ILE A 313 -14.14 12.28 -3.18
C ILE A 313 -13.83 13.01 -4.50
N MET A 314 -13.10 14.12 -4.45
CA MET A 314 -12.85 14.98 -5.62
C MET A 314 -11.74 14.47 -6.57
N LEU A 315 -10.99 13.44 -6.19
CA LEU A 315 -9.92 12.88 -7.06
C LEU A 315 -10.46 11.96 -8.17
N GLY A 316 -11.71 11.50 -8.05
CA GLY A 316 -12.36 10.62 -9.04
C GLY A 316 -13.47 11.29 -9.86
N MET A 317 -13.55 12.63 -9.83
CA MET A 317 -14.48 13.42 -10.65
C MET A 317 -13.69 14.14 -11.76
N ARG A 318 -13.15 13.36 -12.70
CA ARG A 318 -12.71 13.83 -14.02
C ARG A 318 -12.97 12.73 -15.05
#